data_AF-K1Q9M2-F1
#
_entry.id   AF-K1Q9M2-F1
#
_cell.length_a   1.000
_cell.length_b   1.000
_cell.length_c   1.000
_cell.angle_alpha   90.00
_cell.angle_beta   90.00
_cell.angle_gamma   90.00
#
_symmetry.space_group_name_H-M   'P 1'
#
loop_
_entity.id
_entity.type
_entity.pdbx_description
1 polymer ?
#
loop_
_entity_poly.entity_id
_entity_poly.type
_entity_poly.pdbx_seq_one_letter_code
_entity_poly.pdbx_strand_id
1 'polypeptide(L)'
;MAGKCLEQMKTAFKDIIHDNVECSGRSPLGAGLVLCLSGIWSAPYCSMGSFGVRTRIVIITCGKPTAFDCENDSGIFEDTDLSIPDIQNPYGLNRCFLGTMIMGSHGGKIIPFHEARQFGRYALNINLASKVIERHPTEVNISKEMIKMEVFGLQNVSERDLEDVREIIEKKHAYRSSICFEKEKEEAEEGEFQEKYAYMPNVGTRVRRGPDWRWKNQDGLGAGTVTGHSERC
;
A
#
# COMPACT_ATOMS: atom_id res chain seq x y z
N MET A 1 12.01 23.03 -11.65
CA MET A 1 11.56 21.88 -12.47
C MET A 1 10.22 21.29 -11.99
N ALA A 2 9.95 21.17 -10.69
CA ALA A 2 8.68 20.63 -10.16
C ALA A 2 7.39 21.38 -10.60
N GLY A 3 7.44 22.70 -10.74
CA GLY A 3 6.26 23.50 -11.14
C GLY A 3 5.76 23.25 -12.56
N LYS A 4 6.64 22.88 -13.50
CA LYS A 4 6.24 22.53 -14.88
C LYS A 4 5.57 21.16 -14.95
N CYS A 5 6.01 20.21 -14.11
CA CYS A 5 5.44 18.87 -14.04
C CYS A 5 4.02 18.88 -13.44
N LEU A 6 3.79 19.72 -12.42
CA LEU A 6 2.48 19.88 -11.79
C LEU A 6 1.45 20.51 -12.74
N GLU A 7 1.86 21.53 -13.52
CA GLU A 7 0.98 22.14 -14.52
C GLU A 7 0.71 21.22 -15.72
N GLN A 8 1.70 20.43 -16.15
CA GLN A 8 1.49 19.38 -17.15
C GLN A 8 0.51 18.30 -16.66
N MET A 9 0.60 17.87 -15.40
CA MET A 9 -0.38 16.93 -14.82
C MET A 9 -1.78 17.52 -14.73
N LYS A 10 -1.93 18.79 -14.33
CA LYS A 10 -3.24 19.47 -14.29
C LYS A 10 -3.88 19.56 -15.67
N THR A 11 -3.07 19.91 -16.68
CA THR A 11 -3.55 20.05 -18.07
C THR A 11 -3.94 18.70 -18.65
N ALA A 12 -3.11 17.67 -18.45
CA ALA A 12 -3.41 16.31 -18.86
C ALA A 12 -4.67 15.75 -18.17
N PHE A 13 -4.87 16.01 -16.87
CA PHE A 13 -6.08 15.59 -16.16
C PHE A 13 -7.34 16.29 -16.70
N LYS A 14 -7.23 17.56 -17.08
CA LYS A 14 -8.34 18.34 -17.63
C LYS A 14 -8.73 17.86 -19.03
N ASP A 15 -7.77 17.39 -19.81
CA ASP A 15 -8.00 16.83 -21.15
C ASP A 15 -8.54 15.37 -21.10
N ILE A 16 -8.21 14.61 -20.04
CA ILE A 16 -8.71 13.23 -19.84
C ILE A 16 -10.14 13.23 -19.28
N ILE A 17 -10.50 14.20 -18.44
CA ILE A 17 -11.86 14.38 -17.95
C ILE A 17 -12.65 15.08 -19.06
N HIS A 18 -13.06 14.31 -20.06
CA HIS A 18 -14.15 14.75 -20.92
C HIS A 18 -15.39 14.89 -20.03
N ASP A 19 -15.92 16.11 -19.91
CA ASP A 19 -17.13 16.42 -19.13
C ASP A 19 -18.39 15.63 -19.58
N ASN A 20 -18.29 14.85 -20.67
CA ASN A 20 -19.35 14.04 -21.27
C ASN A 20 -19.11 12.51 -21.15
N VAL A 21 -18.20 12.05 -20.29
CA VAL A 21 -18.03 10.60 -20.06
C VAL A 21 -19.11 10.10 -19.12
N GLU A 22 -20.11 9.41 -19.66
CA GLU A 22 -21.06 8.63 -18.87
C GLU A 22 -20.39 7.34 -18.38
N CYS A 23 -19.91 7.37 -17.14
CA CYS A 23 -19.44 6.17 -16.46
C CYS A 23 -20.62 5.21 -16.23
N SER A 24 -20.67 4.13 -16.99
CA SER A 24 -21.65 3.04 -16.88
C SER A 24 -20.94 1.71 -16.64
N GLY A 25 -21.71 0.68 -16.24
CA GLY A 25 -21.18 -0.65 -15.97
C GLY A 25 -20.75 -0.88 -14.51
N ARG A 26 -20.10 -2.01 -14.29
CA ARG A 26 -19.66 -2.44 -12.94
C ARG A 26 -18.41 -1.69 -12.49
N SER A 27 -18.21 -1.63 -11.18
CA SER A 27 -17.03 -0.98 -10.60
C SER A 27 -15.77 -1.76 -10.98
N PRO A 28 -14.79 -1.14 -11.66
CA PRO A 28 -13.52 -1.80 -12.00
C PRO A 28 -12.54 -1.83 -10.81
N LEU A 29 -13.01 -1.74 -9.57
CA LEU A 29 -12.18 -1.60 -8.38
C LEU A 29 -11.17 -2.76 -8.23
N GLY A 30 -11.59 -4.00 -8.48
CA GLY A 30 -10.69 -5.16 -8.43
C GLY A 30 -9.51 -5.03 -9.41
N ALA A 31 -9.80 -4.75 -10.68
CA ALA A 31 -8.76 -4.51 -11.69
C ALA A 31 -7.86 -3.31 -11.32
N GLY A 32 -8.45 -2.23 -10.78
CA GLY A 32 -7.69 -1.08 -10.30
C GLY A 32 -6.73 -1.44 -9.16
N LEU A 33 -7.15 -2.28 -8.21
CA LEU A 33 -6.30 -2.75 -7.13
C LEU A 33 -5.13 -3.59 -7.66
N VAL A 34 -5.39 -4.54 -8.56
CA VAL A 34 -4.33 -5.36 -9.19
C VAL A 34 -3.29 -4.48 -9.87
N LEU A 35 -3.73 -3.45 -10.61
CA LEU A 35 -2.82 -2.49 -11.23
C LEU A 35 -2.01 -1.70 -10.18
N CYS A 36 -2.63 -1.24 -9.10
CA CYS A 36 -1.92 -0.54 -8.02
C CYS A 36 -0.88 -1.42 -7.32
N LEU A 37 -1.15 -2.72 -7.14
CA LEU A 37 -0.19 -3.65 -6.51
C LEU A 37 1.12 -3.73 -7.29
N SER A 38 1.06 -3.77 -8.63
CA SER A 38 2.26 -3.73 -9.48
C SER A 38 3.11 -2.47 -9.27
N GLY A 39 2.44 -1.33 -9.02
CA GLY A 39 3.09 -0.06 -8.69
C GLY A 39 3.76 -0.09 -7.32
N ILE A 40 3.15 -0.74 -6.33
CA ILE A 40 3.75 -0.91 -4.99
C ILE A 40 5.01 -1.76 -5.05
N TRP A 41 5.00 -2.86 -5.81
CA TRP A 41 6.21 -3.69 -5.96
C TRP A 41 7.36 -2.93 -6.62
N SER A 42 7.04 -2.07 -7.59
CA SER A 42 8.04 -1.26 -8.30
C SER A 42 8.57 -0.12 -7.44
N ALA A 43 7.74 0.47 -6.57
CA ALA A 43 8.08 1.58 -5.70
C ALA A 43 7.41 1.40 -4.32
N PRO A 44 7.96 0.55 -3.42
CA PRO A 44 7.30 0.18 -2.17
C PRO A 44 7.34 1.28 -1.09
N TYR A 45 8.26 2.23 -1.23
CA TYR A 45 8.38 3.40 -0.37
C TYR A 45 8.97 4.58 -1.14
N CYS A 46 8.82 5.78 -0.57
CA CYS A 46 9.50 6.98 -1.03
C CYS A 46 10.14 7.72 0.15
N SER A 47 11.25 8.42 -0.10
CA SER A 47 11.85 9.30 0.90
C SER A 47 11.17 10.67 0.85
N MET A 48 10.74 11.16 2.01
CA MET A 48 10.22 12.51 2.22
C MET A 48 11.04 13.17 3.33
N GLY A 49 12.20 13.74 2.94
CA GLY A 49 13.23 14.17 3.89
C GLY A 49 13.83 12.97 4.62
N SER A 50 14.07 13.10 5.92
CA SER A 50 14.49 12.03 6.84
C SER A 50 13.52 10.86 6.98
N PHE A 51 12.27 10.98 6.52
CA PHE A 51 11.28 9.90 6.59
C PHE A 51 11.28 9.00 5.35
N GLY A 52 11.21 7.69 5.55
CA GLY A 52 10.75 6.75 4.54
C GLY A 52 9.26 6.49 4.70
N VAL A 53 8.50 6.79 3.67
CA VAL A 53 7.04 6.68 3.63
C VAL A 53 6.68 5.50 2.73
N ARG A 54 6.00 4.50 3.29
CA ARG A 54 5.50 3.37 2.49
C ARG A 54 4.44 3.84 1.48
N THR A 55 4.48 3.26 0.29
CA THR A 55 3.46 3.46 -0.72
C THR A 55 2.13 2.89 -0.24
N ARG A 56 1.05 3.66 -0.41
CA ARG A 56 -0.30 3.30 0.03
C ARG A 56 -1.28 3.48 -1.11
N ILE A 57 -2.30 2.63 -1.15
CA ILE A 57 -3.42 2.77 -2.08
C ILE A 57 -4.46 3.69 -1.43
N VAL A 58 -4.86 4.73 -2.15
CA VAL A 58 -5.97 5.61 -1.76
C VAL A 58 -7.16 5.31 -2.67
N ILE A 59 -8.26 4.84 -2.08
CA ILE A 59 -9.49 4.55 -2.80
C ILE A 59 -10.47 5.70 -2.56
N ILE A 60 -10.86 6.38 -3.63
CA ILE A 60 -11.92 7.39 -3.59
C ILE A 60 -13.20 6.75 -4.12
N THR A 61 -14.25 6.72 -3.30
CA THR A 61 -15.51 6.07 -3.64
C THR A 61 -16.70 6.99 -3.36
N CYS A 62 -17.72 6.91 -4.20
CA CYS A 62 -19.01 7.56 -3.95
C CYS A 62 -19.94 6.73 -3.05
N GLY A 63 -19.49 5.54 -2.59
CA GLY A 63 -20.23 4.67 -1.67
C GLY A 63 -21.43 3.94 -2.29
N LYS A 64 -21.66 4.08 -3.60
CA LYS A 64 -22.74 3.37 -4.30
C LYS A 64 -22.29 1.94 -4.64
N PRO A 65 -23.02 0.90 -4.21
CA PRO A 65 -22.73 -0.47 -4.61
C PRO A 65 -23.05 -0.66 -6.10
N THR A 66 -22.30 -1.52 -6.78
CA THR A 66 -22.62 -1.99 -8.13
C THR A 66 -23.28 -3.37 -8.05
N ALA A 67 -24.29 -3.64 -8.88
CA ALA A 67 -25.04 -4.90 -8.87
C ALA A 67 -24.14 -6.11 -9.17
N PHE A 68 -24.40 -7.23 -8.48
CA PHE A 68 -23.79 -8.53 -8.76
C PHE A 68 -24.69 -9.31 -9.71
N ASP A 69 -24.12 -9.82 -10.81
CA ASP A 69 -24.62 -11.08 -11.37
C ASP A 69 -23.64 -12.16 -10.89
N CYS A 70 -24.19 -13.18 -10.26
CA CYS A 70 -23.51 -14.28 -9.62
C CYS A 70 -22.89 -15.27 -10.64
N GLU A 71 -21.89 -14.83 -11.40
CA GLU A 71 -21.05 -15.75 -12.16
C GLU A 71 -19.56 -15.45 -11.95
N ASN A 72 -18.95 -16.25 -11.08
CA ASN A 72 -17.54 -16.72 -11.14
C ASN A 72 -16.34 -15.75 -11.04
N ASP A 73 -16.44 -14.62 -10.34
CA ASP A 73 -15.26 -13.77 -10.04
C ASP A 73 -14.55 -14.13 -8.70
N SER A 74 -14.54 -15.40 -8.30
CA SER A 74 -13.79 -15.84 -7.10
C SER A 74 -12.27 -15.89 -7.32
N GLY A 75 -11.79 -15.82 -8.58
CA GLY A 75 -10.38 -16.07 -8.91
C GLY A 75 -9.44 -14.87 -8.92
N ILE A 76 -9.93 -13.63 -8.71
CA ILE A 76 -9.06 -12.44 -8.86
C ILE A 76 -8.16 -12.19 -7.64
N PHE A 77 -8.56 -12.70 -6.46
CA PHE A 77 -7.82 -12.50 -5.20
C PHE A 77 -7.14 -13.77 -4.68
N GLU A 78 -7.32 -14.93 -5.32
CA GLU A 78 -6.64 -16.18 -4.92
C GLU A 78 -5.16 -16.21 -5.33
N ASP A 79 -4.75 -15.48 -6.38
CA ASP A 79 -3.39 -15.54 -6.95
C ASP A 79 -2.44 -14.41 -6.51
N THR A 80 -2.89 -13.45 -5.69
CA THR A 80 -1.99 -12.42 -5.15
C THR A 80 -1.48 -12.83 -3.79
N ASP A 81 -0.27 -13.40 -3.77
CA ASP A 81 0.55 -13.84 -2.62
C ASP A 81 1.03 -12.67 -1.73
N LEU A 82 0.22 -11.63 -1.60
CA LEU A 82 0.35 -10.56 -0.63
C LEU A 82 -0.60 -10.90 0.52
N SER A 83 -0.11 -10.83 1.75
CA SER A 83 -0.85 -10.98 2.99
C SER A 83 -2.02 -9.98 3.11
N ILE A 84 -3.05 -10.17 2.31
CA ILE A 84 -4.40 -9.69 2.51
C ILE A 84 -5.11 -10.92 3.09
N PRO A 85 -5.41 -10.96 4.38
CA PRO A 85 -5.99 -12.14 5.01
C PRO A 85 -7.27 -12.52 4.28
N ASP A 86 -7.25 -13.73 3.72
CA ASP A 86 -8.34 -14.60 3.29
C ASP A 86 -9.73 -13.90 3.31
N ILE A 87 -10.02 -13.11 2.28
CA ILE A 87 -11.35 -12.53 2.08
C ILE A 87 -12.21 -13.57 1.34
N GLN A 88 -12.48 -14.70 2.00
CA GLN A 88 -13.68 -15.47 1.68
C GLN A 88 -14.89 -14.74 2.29
N ASN A 89 -15.48 -13.81 1.55
CA ASN A 89 -16.84 -13.36 1.85
C ASN A 89 -17.67 -13.18 0.57
N PRO A 90 -18.67 -14.06 0.31
CA PRO A 90 -19.46 -14.05 -0.93
C PRO A 90 -20.50 -12.92 -1.07
N TYR A 91 -20.47 -11.85 -0.29
CA TYR A 91 -21.61 -10.95 -0.20
C TYR A 91 -21.24 -9.45 -0.20
N GLY A 92 -21.36 -8.85 -1.38
CA GLY A 92 -21.70 -7.44 -1.54
C GLY A 92 -20.55 -6.43 -1.35
N LEU A 93 -20.47 -5.49 -2.28
CA LEU A 93 -19.81 -4.18 -2.11
C LEU A 93 -20.64 -3.30 -1.15
N ASN A 94 -20.99 -3.84 0.02
CA ASN A 94 -21.44 -3.05 1.15
C ASN A 94 -20.20 -2.47 1.84
N ARG A 95 -20.38 -1.46 2.71
CA ARG A 95 -19.31 -0.90 3.56
C ARG A 95 -18.41 -1.97 4.22
N CYS A 96 -18.94 -3.19 4.39
CA CYS A 96 -18.24 -4.41 4.76
C CYS A 96 -16.99 -4.70 3.93
N PHE A 97 -16.99 -4.59 2.60
CA PHE A 97 -15.81 -4.91 1.77
C PHE A 97 -14.63 -3.97 2.04
N LEU A 98 -14.88 -2.65 2.01
CA LEU A 98 -13.86 -1.65 2.35
C LEU A 98 -13.42 -1.79 3.81
N GLY A 99 -14.37 -2.11 4.70
CA GLY A 99 -14.09 -2.43 6.10
C GLY A 99 -13.14 -3.62 6.24
N THR A 100 -13.40 -4.73 5.53
CA THR A 100 -12.56 -5.92 5.53
C THR A 100 -11.16 -5.63 4.98
N MET A 101 -11.06 -4.88 3.87
CA MET A 101 -9.75 -4.47 3.35
C MET A 101 -8.97 -3.63 4.36
N ILE A 102 -9.64 -2.76 5.12
CA ILE A 102 -8.98 -1.96 6.16
C ILE A 102 -8.52 -2.81 7.32
N MET A 103 -9.37 -3.73 7.79
CA MET A 103 -9.03 -4.68 8.85
C MET A 103 -7.84 -5.57 8.47
N GLY A 104 -7.74 -5.97 7.19
CA GLY A 104 -6.61 -6.72 6.67
C GLY A 104 -5.36 -5.87 6.37
N SER A 105 -5.48 -4.53 6.38
CA SER A 105 -4.38 -3.64 6.06
C SER A 105 -3.64 -3.13 7.31
N HIS A 106 -2.33 -2.97 7.20
CA HIS A 106 -1.52 -2.41 8.27
C HIS A 106 -1.68 -0.89 8.35
N GLY A 107 -2.59 -0.44 9.22
CA GLY A 107 -2.84 1.00 9.47
C GLY A 107 -3.66 1.69 8.39
N GLY A 108 -4.59 0.98 7.73
CA GLY A 108 -5.59 1.59 6.86
C GLY A 108 -6.64 2.40 7.64
N LYS A 109 -7.27 3.36 6.98
CA LYS A 109 -8.28 4.26 7.58
C LYS A 109 -9.35 4.61 6.55
N ILE A 110 -10.63 4.61 6.95
CA ILE A 110 -11.71 5.29 6.23
C ILE A 110 -11.69 6.76 6.62
N ILE A 111 -11.62 7.64 5.63
CA ILE A 111 -11.66 9.08 5.82
C ILE A 111 -12.98 9.60 5.27
N PRO A 112 -13.82 10.25 6.09
CA PRO A 112 -15.06 10.81 5.60
C PRO A 112 -14.79 11.98 4.64
N PHE A 113 -15.70 12.23 3.71
CA PHE A 113 -15.51 13.23 2.65
C PHE A 113 -15.12 14.63 3.18
N HIS A 114 -15.70 15.07 4.29
CA HIS A 114 -15.40 16.37 4.88
C HIS A 114 -13.96 16.49 5.43
N GLU A 115 -13.29 15.37 5.70
CA GLU A 115 -11.88 15.29 6.10
C GLU A 115 -10.93 15.08 4.90
N ALA A 116 -11.44 14.73 3.71
CA ALA A 116 -10.61 14.41 2.54
C ALA A 116 -9.68 15.56 2.15
N ARG A 117 -10.11 16.81 2.35
CA ARG A 117 -9.26 18.00 2.12
C ARG A 117 -8.05 18.04 3.05
N GLN A 118 -8.23 17.64 4.32
CA GLN A 118 -7.12 17.57 5.28
C GLN A 118 -6.18 16.42 4.91
N PHE A 119 -6.74 15.26 4.54
CA PHE A 119 -5.94 14.14 4.05
C PHE A 119 -5.07 14.49 2.83
N GLY A 120 -5.59 15.28 1.89
CA GLY A 120 -4.80 15.78 0.74
C GLY A 120 -3.59 16.64 1.14
N ARG A 121 -3.57 17.18 2.36
CA ARG A 121 -2.44 17.96 2.91
C ARG A 121 -1.43 17.10 3.65
N TYR A 122 -1.72 15.82 3.88
CA TYR A 122 -0.90 14.96 4.71
C TYR A 122 0.54 14.80 4.18
N ALA A 123 0.73 14.78 2.85
CA ALA A 123 2.07 14.79 2.24
C ALA A 123 2.87 16.06 2.57
N LEU A 124 2.22 17.22 2.62
CA LEU A 124 2.84 18.47 3.07
C LEU A 124 3.24 18.35 4.54
N ASN A 125 2.33 17.84 5.37
CA ASN A 125 2.52 17.72 6.82
C ASN A 125 3.65 16.73 7.16
N ILE A 126 3.80 15.63 6.41
CA ILE A 126 4.95 14.71 6.53
C ILE A 126 6.27 15.44 6.22
N ASN A 127 6.32 16.20 5.12
CA ASN A 127 7.52 16.96 4.75
C ASN A 127 7.88 18.03 5.80
N LEU A 128 6.88 18.70 6.38
CA LEU A 128 7.08 19.66 7.46
C LEU A 128 7.61 18.97 8.73
N ALA A 129 7.00 17.85 9.12
CA ALA A 129 7.46 17.05 10.25
C ALA A 129 8.90 16.57 10.09
N SER A 130 9.30 16.14 8.88
CA SER A 130 10.68 15.77 8.60
C SER A 130 11.65 16.93 8.84
N LYS A 131 11.32 18.13 8.35
CA LYS A 131 12.18 19.32 8.54
C LYS A 131 12.32 19.71 10.01
N VAL A 132 11.26 19.53 10.81
CA VAL A 132 11.31 19.79 12.25
C VAL A 132 12.28 18.82 12.93
N ILE A 133 12.22 17.53 12.61
CA ILE A 133 13.14 16.52 13.17
C ILE A 133 14.58 16.74 12.72
N GLU A 134 14.80 17.09 11.45
CA GLU A 134 16.14 17.37 10.91
C GLU A 134 16.83 18.55 11.60
N ARG A 135 16.05 19.56 12.05
CA ARG A 135 16.57 20.70 12.81
C ARG A 135 16.85 20.37 14.27
N HIS A 136 16.19 19.34 14.81
CA HIS A 136 16.25 18.95 16.23
C HIS A 136 16.62 17.46 16.38
N PRO A 137 17.81 17.01 15.90
CA PRO A 137 18.18 15.59 15.87
C PRO A 137 18.43 14.97 17.25
N THR A 138 18.80 15.80 18.24
CA THR A 138 19.15 15.36 19.60
C THR A 138 17.97 15.40 20.57
N GLU A 139 16.85 16.01 20.18
CA GLU A 139 15.72 16.23 21.07
C GLU A 139 14.77 15.02 21.03
N VAL A 140 14.65 14.34 22.18
CA VAL A 140 13.84 13.12 22.29
C VAL A 140 12.35 13.45 22.20
N ASN A 141 11.95 14.62 22.69
CA ASN A 141 10.56 15.07 22.72
C ASN A 141 10.46 16.54 22.33
N ILE A 142 9.87 16.82 21.16
CA ILE A 142 9.75 18.17 20.60
C ILE A 142 8.43 18.76 21.11
N SER A 143 8.49 19.91 21.78
CA SER A 143 7.29 20.55 22.36
C SER A 143 6.34 21.10 21.29
N LYS A 144 5.06 21.24 21.62
CA LYS A 144 4.05 21.80 20.70
C LYS A 144 4.41 23.22 20.27
N GLU A 145 4.95 24.01 21.19
CA GLU A 145 5.38 25.39 20.98
C GLU A 145 6.55 25.44 20.00
N MET A 146 7.50 24.51 20.13
CA MET A 146 8.64 24.41 19.21
C MET A 146 8.19 23.99 17.81
N ILE A 147 7.34 22.96 17.69
CA ILE A 147 6.77 22.54 16.40
C ILE A 147 6.07 23.72 15.73
N LYS A 148 5.25 24.45 16.50
CA LYS A 148 4.53 25.63 16.01
C LYS A 148 5.49 26.69 15.48
N MET A 149 6.52 27.05 16.24
CA MET A 149 7.53 28.04 15.85
C MET A 149 8.27 27.64 14.57
N GLU A 150 8.73 26.39 14.49
CA GLU A 150 9.47 25.88 13.33
C GLU A 150 8.60 25.84 12.07
N VAL A 151 7.37 25.35 12.18
CA VAL A 151 6.45 25.23 11.04
C VAL A 151 6.01 26.60 10.53
N PHE A 152 5.71 27.56 11.42
CA PHE A 152 5.40 28.94 10.99
C PHE A 152 6.58 29.62 10.31
N GLY A 153 7.82 29.30 10.72
CA GLY A 153 9.03 29.78 10.03
C GLY A 153 9.20 29.21 8.61
N LEU A 154 8.51 28.12 8.28
CA LEU A 154 8.59 27.46 6.98
C LEU A 154 7.43 27.82 6.06
N GLN A 155 6.20 27.83 6.58
CA GLN A 155 5.00 28.01 5.78
C GLN A 155 3.78 28.42 6.62
N ASN A 156 2.88 29.19 6.01
CA ASN A 156 1.55 29.42 6.58
C ASN A 156 0.71 28.15 6.51
N VAL A 157 0.41 27.59 7.68
CA VAL A 157 -0.38 26.36 7.85
C VAL A 157 -1.57 26.59 8.77
N SER A 158 -2.57 25.70 8.68
CA SER A 158 -3.72 25.72 9.59
C SER A 158 -3.39 25.03 10.93
N GLU A 159 -4.21 25.26 11.95
CA GLU A 159 -4.06 24.56 13.23
C GLU A 159 -4.19 23.04 13.09
N ARG A 160 -5.03 22.56 12.16
CA ARG A 160 -5.16 21.13 11.84
C ARG A 160 -3.88 20.54 11.26
N ASP A 161 -3.16 21.33 10.45
CA ASP A 161 -1.86 20.88 9.92
C ASP A 161 -0.82 20.76 11.02
N LEU A 162 -0.84 21.66 12.02
CA LEU A 162 0.06 21.57 13.16
C LEU A 162 -0.20 20.31 13.99
N GLU A 163 -1.47 19.94 14.17
CA GLU A 163 -1.83 18.71 14.88
C GLU A 163 -1.40 17.46 14.09
N ASP A 164 -1.62 17.43 12.77
CA ASP A 164 -1.12 16.35 11.91
C ASP A 164 0.41 16.23 11.98
N VAL A 165 1.14 17.36 11.88
CA VAL A 165 2.61 17.39 11.96
C VAL A 165 3.08 16.82 13.30
N ARG A 166 2.42 17.23 14.40
CA ARG A 166 2.72 16.70 15.73
C ARG A 166 2.47 15.20 15.81
N GLU A 167 1.33 14.72 15.33
CA GLU A 167 0.99 13.29 15.31
C GLU A 167 2.03 12.50 14.50
N ILE A 168 2.48 13.02 13.36
CA ILE A 168 3.51 12.41 12.53
C ILE A 168 4.85 12.31 13.28
N ILE A 169 5.26 13.36 14.01
CA ILE A 169 6.49 13.36 14.82
C ILE A 169 6.38 12.34 15.98
N GLU A 170 5.25 12.31 16.68
CA GLU A 170 5.00 11.33 17.76
C GLU A 170 5.04 9.89 17.22
N LYS A 171 4.53 9.68 16.00
CA LYS A 171 4.53 8.40 15.30
C LYS A 171 5.73 8.22 14.35
N LYS A 172 6.85 8.94 14.56
CA LYS A 172 8.03 8.87 13.68
C LYS A 172 8.55 7.45 13.42
N HIS A 173 8.37 6.52 14.37
CA HIS A 173 8.73 5.12 14.22
C HIS A 173 7.98 4.38 13.11
N ALA A 174 6.81 4.87 12.70
CA ALA A 174 6.04 4.36 11.56
C ALA A 174 6.63 4.82 10.20
N TYR A 175 7.49 5.85 10.22
CA TYR A 175 8.14 6.45 9.06
C TYR A 175 9.64 6.12 9.12
N ARG A 176 9.97 4.83 8.96
CA ARG A 176 11.35 4.32 9.07
C ARG A 176 12.25 4.85 7.95
N SER A 177 13.57 4.84 8.15
CA SER A 177 14.52 5.13 7.07
C SER A 177 14.36 4.12 5.93
N SER A 178 14.59 4.55 4.69
CA SER A 178 14.64 3.68 3.50
C SER A 178 15.49 2.42 3.71
N ILE A 179 16.60 2.56 4.44
CA ILE A 179 17.53 1.47 4.78
C ILE A 179 16.83 0.35 5.58
N CYS A 180 15.86 0.69 6.43
CA CYS A 180 15.10 -0.31 7.18
C CYS A 180 14.13 -1.08 6.28
N PHE A 181 13.56 -0.43 5.25
CA PHE A 181 12.68 -1.11 4.30
C PHE A 181 13.44 -2.00 3.33
N GLU A 182 14.65 -1.60 2.94
CA GLU A 182 15.56 -2.44 2.14
C GLU A 182 15.91 -3.72 2.89
N LYS A 183 16.27 -3.62 4.18
CA LYS A 183 16.50 -4.80 5.02
C LYS A 183 15.27 -5.69 5.16
N GLU A 184 14.09 -5.13 5.41
CA GLU A 184 12.85 -5.92 5.48
C GLU A 184 12.53 -6.63 4.17
N LYS A 185 12.83 -5.99 3.03
CA LYS A 185 12.66 -6.59 1.70
C LYS A 185 13.67 -7.71 1.46
N GLU A 186 14.95 -7.48 1.76
CA GLU A 186 16.00 -8.49 1.66
C GLU A 186 15.69 -9.69 2.57
N GLU A 187 15.28 -9.47 3.83
CA GLU A 187 14.91 -10.54 4.77
C GLU A 187 13.66 -11.31 4.30
N ALA A 188 12.67 -10.63 3.70
CA ALA A 188 11.48 -11.28 3.15
C ALA A 188 11.80 -12.12 1.90
N GLU A 189 12.63 -11.60 0.99
CA GLU A 189 13.07 -12.31 -0.22
C GLU A 189 14.00 -13.48 0.14
N GLU A 190 14.96 -13.29 1.05
CA GLU A 190 15.84 -14.36 1.54
C GLU A 190 15.05 -15.45 2.27
N GLY A 191 14.01 -15.08 3.03
CA GLY A 191 13.17 -16.04 3.73
C GLY A 191 12.34 -16.95 2.81
N GLU A 192 12.09 -16.56 1.57
CA GLU A 192 11.26 -17.32 0.62
C GLU A 192 12.04 -18.45 -0.07
N PHE A 193 13.35 -18.29 -0.27
CA PHE A 193 14.21 -19.24 -0.99
C PHE A 193 15.13 -20.08 -0.09
N GLN A 194 14.91 -20.09 1.22
CA GLN A 194 15.73 -20.84 2.18
C GLN A 194 15.20 -22.24 2.48
N GLU A 195 16.14 -23.18 2.68
CA GLU A 195 15.87 -24.49 3.27
C GLU A 195 15.57 -24.34 4.77
N LYS A 196 14.32 -24.51 5.17
CA LYS A 196 13.90 -24.34 6.58
C LYS A 196 13.61 -25.65 7.32
N TYR A 197 13.31 -26.71 6.57
CA TYR A 197 12.71 -27.92 7.12
C TYR A 197 13.50 -29.15 6.66
N ALA A 198 14.14 -29.84 7.61
CA ALA A 198 14.96 -31.02 7.33
C ALA A 198 14.17 -32.22 6.76
N TYR A 199 12.84 -32.20 6.86
CA TYR A 199 11.96 -33.25 6.35
C TYR A 199 11.41 -32.96 4.94
N MET A 200 11.61 -31.74 4.42
CA MET A 200 11.24 -31.39 3.05
C MET A 200 12.45 -31.57 2.11
N PRO A 201 12.23 -31.83 0.81
CA PRO A 201 13.33 -31.95 -0.15
C PRO A 201 14.10 -30.63 -0.25
N ASN A 202 15.42 -30.73 -0.23
CA ASN A 202 16.36 -29.62 -0.35
C ASN A 202 16.09 -28.70 -1.56
N VAL A 203 16.43 -27.42 -1.44
CA VAL A 203 16.39 -26.45 -2.53
C VAL A 203 17.35 -26.89 -3.64
N GLY A 204 16.89 -26.76 -4.89
CA GLY A 204 17.57 -27.29 -6.07
C GLY A 204 17.22 -28.76 -6.40
N THR A 205 16.50 -29.46 -5.52
CA THR A 205 16.04 -30.83 -5.80
C THR A 205 15.09 -30.84 -6.99
N ARG A 206 15.34 -31.75 -7.95
CA ARG A 206 14.46 -31.97 -9.09
C ARG A 206 13.30 -32.87 -8.67
N VAL A 207 12.08 -32.40 -8.91
CA VAL A 207 10.85 -33.10 -8.53
C VAL A 207 10.00 -33.44 -9.74
N ARG A 208 9.25 -34.53 -9.66
CA ARG A 208 8.26 -34.96 -10.64
C ARG A 208 6.99 -35.40 -9.93
N ARG A 209 5.88 -35.37 -10.65
CA ARG A 209 4.59 -35.84 -10.14
C ARG A 209 4.69 -37.29 -9.69
N GLY A 210 4.25 -37.54 -8.46
CA GLY A 210 3.95 -38.88 -8.00
C GLY A 210 2.55 -39.32 -8.44
N PRO A 211 2.23 -40.62 -8.30
CA PRO A 211 0.88 -41.15 -8.51
C PRO A 211 -0.20 -40.46 -7.64
N ASP A 212 0.19 -39.93 -6.48
CA ASP A 212 -0.70 -39.28 -5.51
C ASP A 212 -0.91 -37.77 -5.78
N TRP A 213 -0.43 -37.24 -6.91
CA TRP A 213 -0.59 -35.84 -7.29
C TRP A 213 -2.07 -35.52 -7.56
N ARG A 214 -2.64 -34.58 -6.79
CA ARG A 214 -4.10 -34.30 -6.79
C ARG A 214 -4.48 -33.01 -7.50
N TRP A 215 -3.49 -32.20 -7.86
CA TRP A 215 -3.71 -30.90 -8.50
C TRP A 215 -3.76 -31.04 -10.03
N LYS A 216 -4.37 -30.07 -10.71
CA LYS A 216 -4.44 -30.05 -12.18
C LYS A 216 -3.06 -29.84 -12.81
N ASN A 217 -3.00 -29.81 -14.14
CA ASN A 217 -1.75 -29.73 -14.90
C ASN A 217 -1.07 -28.35 -14.84
N GLN A 218 -0.68 -27.87 -13.65
CA GLN A 218 -0.11 -26.54 -13.43
C GLN A 218 1.39 -26.44 -13.80
N ASP A 219 2.12 -27.56 -13.88
CA ASP A 219 3.59 -27.59 -14.11
C ASP A 219 4.02 -27.73 -15.59
N GLY A 220 3.08 -27.70 -16.54
CA GLY A 220 3.40 -27.80 -17.97
C GLY A 220 3.99 -29.15 -18.41
N LEU A 221 3.76 -30.24 -17.67
CA LEU A 221 4.25 -31.62 -17.94
C LEU A 221 5.78 -31.80 -17.75
N GLY A 222 6.46 -30.81 -17.18
CA GLY A 222 7.90 -30.82 -16.95
C GLY A 222 8.33 -31.28 -15.56
N ALA A 223 9.62 -31.56 -15.39
CA ALA A 223 10.20 -31.77 -14.06
C ALA A 223 10.46 -30.41 -13.38
N GLY A 224 9.89 -30.21 -12.19
CA GLY A 224 10.08 -29.01 -11.38
C GLY A 224 11.43 -28.98 -10.66
N THR A 225 11.69 -27.85 -10.01
CA THR A 225 12.85 -27.63 -9.12
C THR A 225 12.33 -26.97 -7.85
N VAL A 226 12.70 -27.50 -6.68
CA VAL A 226 12.39 -26.86 -5.40
C VAL A 226 13.20 -25.57 -5.30
N THR A 227 12.54 -24.43 -5.15
CA THR A 227 13.21 -23.12 -5.05
C THR A 227 13.27 -22.58 -3.63
N GLY A 228 12.43 -23.08 -2.70
CA GLY A 228 12.39 -22.62 -1.32
C GLY A 228 11.36 -23.36 -0.46
N HIS A 229 11.45 -23.21 0.86
CA HIS A 229 10.46 -23.75 1.79
C HIS A 229 9.58 -22.61 2.30
N SER A 230 8.35 -22.54 1.79
CA SER A 230 7.34 -21.57 2.22
C SER A 230 6.48 -22.12 3.37
N GLU A 231 6.07 -21.24 4.28
CA GLU A 231 5.05 -21.53 5.29
C GLU A 231 3.63 -21.38 4.74
N ARG A 232 3.49 -20.93 3.49
CA ARG A 232 2.22 -20.69 2.83
C ARG A 232 1.79 -21.99 2.14
N CYS A 233 0.74 -22.61 2.68
CA CYS A 233 0.03 -23.74 2.09
C CYS A 233 -1.22 -23.26 1.36
#